data_AF-A0AAD1AT85-F1
#
_entry.id   AF-A0AAD1AT85-F1
#
_cell.length_a   1.000
_cell.length_b   1.000
_cell.length_c   1.000
_cell.angle_alpha   90.00
_cell.angle_beta   90.00
_cell.angle_gamma   90.00
#
_symmetry.space_group_name_H-M   'P 1'
#
loop_
_entity.id
_entity.type
_entity.pdbx_description
1 polymer ?
#
loop_
_entity_poly.entity_id
_entity_poly.type
_entity_poly.pdbx_seq_one_letter_code
_entity_poly.pdbx_strand_id
1 'polypeptide(L)' 'MDQKPVKVALGLTIPEDVATEHLKLLSLIARKMIDQNFRAGLLQQDDPEQLTAIIDQIEFRG' A
#
# COMPACT_ATOMS: atom_id res chain seq x y z
N MET A 1 -4.85 22.24 5.33
CA MET A 1 -5.10 20.79 5.53
C MET A 1 -6.59 20.56 5.36
N ASP A 2 -7.01 19.96 4.25
CA ASP A 2 -8.42 19.98 3.80
C ASP A 2 -9.35 18.92 4.46
N GLN A 3 -9.04 18.42 5.66
CA GLN A 3 -9.89 17.50 6.45
C GLN A 3 -10.51 16.33 5.67
N LYS A 4 -9.87 15.86 4.58
CA LYS A 4 -10.43 14.79 3.74
C LYS A 4 -10.43 13.47 4.52
N PRO A 5 -11.53 12.69 4.47
CA PRO A 5 -11.64 11.44 5.21
C PRO A 5 -10.59 10.43 4.73
N VAL A 6 -9.92 9.77 5.68
CA VAL A 6 -9.04 8.64 5.38
C VAL A 6 -9.93 7.48 4.92
N LYS A 7 -9.68 7.02 3.70
CA LYS A 7 -10.47 5.96 3.05
C LYS A 7 -9.74 4.61 2.99
N VAL A 8 -8.41 4.64 3.08
CA VAL A 8 -7.54 3.46 2.96
C VAL A 8 -6.42 3.55 3.99
N ALA A 9 -6.18 2.46 4.71
CA ALA A 9 -5.05 2.30 5.62
C ALA A 9 -4.33 0.98 5.29
N LEU A 10 -3.00 1.01 5.25
CA LEU A 10 -2.15 -0.16 5.03
C LEU A 10 -1.37 -0.43 6.31
N GLY A 11 -1.61 -1.58 6.93
CA GLY A 11 -0.82 -2.06 8.07
C GLY A 11 0.37 -2.88 7.59
N LEU A 12 1.55 -2.60 8.12
CA LEU A 12 2.76 -3.37 7.84
C LEU A 12 3.29 -3.97 9.14
N THR A 13 3.34 -5.30 9.21
CA THR A 13 3.88 -6.05 10.36
C THR A 13 5.28 -6.54 10.03
N ILE A 14 6.28 -6.17 10.84
CA ILE A 14 7.69 -6.45 10.57
C ILE A 14 8.31 -7.15 11.79
N PRO A 15 9.07 -8.23 11.60
CA PRO A 15 9.83 -8.87 12.68
C PRO A 15 11.03 -7.99 13.12
N GLU A 16 11.32 -8.00 14.42
CA GLU A 16 12.25 -7.07 15.07
C GLU A 16 13.69 -7.16 14.55
N ASP A 17 14.12 -8.34 14.08
CA ASP A 17 15.48 -8.59 13.59
C ASP A 17 15.79 -8.05 12.18
N VAL A 18 14.80 -7.49 11.46
CA VAL A 18 14.97 -7.06 10.06
C VAL A 18 14.76 -5.55 9.91
N ALA A 19 15.70 -4.77 10.47
CA ALA A 19 15.54 -3.33 10.63
C ALA A 19 15.76 -2.48 9.35
N THR A 20 16.33 -3.02 8.27
CA THR A 20 16.73 -2.20 7.10
C THR A 20 15.86 -2.42 5.86
N GLU A 21 15.32 -3.62 5.68
CA GLU A 21 14.50 -3.97 4.50
C GLU A 21 13.10 -3.35 4.57
N HIS A 22 12.57 -3.15 5.77
CA HIS A 22 11.22 -2.63 5.94
C HIS A 22 11.07 -1.16 5.53
N LEU A 23 12.11 -0.34 5.70
CA LEU A 23 12.08 1.06 5.22
C LEU A 23 12.04 1.12 3.69
N LYS A 24 12.68 0.16 3.00
CA LYS A 24 12.58 0.03 1.54
C LYS A 24 11.17 -0.36 1.12
N LEU A 25 10.56 -1.31 1.82
CA LEU A 25 9.17 -1.73 1.58
C LEU A 25 8.18 -0.59 1.80
N LEU A 26 8.30 0.14 2.92
CA LEU A 26 7.47 1.31 3.18
C LEU A 26 7.62 2.37 2.08
N SER A 27 8.83 2.62 1.61
CA SER A 27 9.12 3.56 0.52
C SER A 27 8.56 3.08 -0.83
N LEU A 28 8.49 1.77 -1.08
CA LEU A 28 7.87 1.19 -2.28
C LEU A 28 6.35 1.37 -2.24
N ILE A 29 5.72 1.03 -1.11
CA ILE A 29 4.28 1.20 -0.90
C ILE A 29 3.90 2.68 -1.06
N ALA A 30 4.64 3.59 -0.42
CA ALA A 30 4.40 5.03 -0.52
C ALA A 30 4.47 5.53 -1.98
N ARG A 31 5.47 5.08 -2.75
CA ARG A 31 5.59 5.41 -4.18
C ARG A 31 4.42 4.88 -5.00
N LYS A 32 3.96 3.66 -4.74
CA LYS A 32 2.80 3.08 -5.43
C LYS A 32 1.50 3.83 -5.10
N MET A 33 1.34 4.33 -3.87
CA MET A 33 0.18 5.13 -3.47
C MET A 33 0.09 6.51 -4.16
N ILE A 34 1.20 7.03 -4.71
CA ILE A 34 1.20 8.26 -5.51
C ILE A 34 0.50 8.01 -6.85
N ASP A 35 0.62 6.80 -7.40
CA ASP A 35 -0.03 6.40 -8.65
C ASP A 35 -1.56 6.54 -8.54
N GLN A 36 -2.13 7.30 -9.48
CA GLN A 36 -3.54 7.64 -9.44
C GLN A 36 -4.45 6.45 -9.77
N ASN A 37 -4.01 5.56 -10.67
CA ASN A 37 -4.79 4.40 -11.07
C ASN A 37 -4.84 3.38 -9.93
N PHE A 38 -3.69 3.16 -9.28
CA PHE A 38 -3.60 2.30 -8.10
C PHE A 38 -4.48 2.82 -6.96
N ARG A 39 -4.35 4.12 -6.64
CA ARG A 39 -5.16 4.76 -5.58
C ARG A 39 -6.65 4.75 -5.92
N ALA A 40 -7.02 5.00 -7.17
CA ALA A 40 -8.42 4.94 -7.61
C ALA A 40 -8.98 3.51 -7.47
N GLY A 41 -8.20 2.50 -7.85
CA GLY A 41 -8.56 1.09 -7.68
C GLY A 41 -8.86 0.76 -6.21
N LEU A 42 -7.96 1.14 -5.30
CA LEU A 42 -8.16 0.92 -3.85
C LEU A 42 -9.36 1.67 -3.27
N LEU A 43 -9.72 2.83 -3.82
CA LEU A 43 -10.84 3.65 -3.33
C LEU A 43 -12.21 3.23 -3.88
N GLN A 44 -12.23 2.49 -4.99
CA GLN A 44 -13.45 2.11 -5.72
C GLN A 44 -13.79 0.63 -5.56
N GLN A 45 -12.87 -0.19 -5.03
CA GLN A 45 -13.09 -1.61 -4.82
C GLN A 45 -13.44 -1.91 -3.37
N ASP A 46 -14.58 -2.56 -3.19
CA ASP A 46 -15.03 -3.13 -1.91
C ASP A 46 -14.87 -4.66 -1.89
N ASP A 47 -14.49 -5.26 -3.02
CA ASP A 47 -14.28 -6.70 -3.15
C ASP A 47 -12.88 -7.11 -2.64
N PRO A 48 -12.78 -8.02 -1.65
CA PRO A 48 -11.50 -8.45 -1.07
C PRO A 48 -10.54 -9.11 -2.05
N GLU A 49 -11.03 -9.86 -3.04
CA GLU A 49 -10.20 -10.53 -4.04
C GLU A 49 -9.60 -9.50 -5.00
N GLN A 50 -10.41 -8.54 -5.43
CA GLN A 50 -9.94 -7.45 -6.28
C GLN A 50 -8.95 -6.53 -5.56
N LEU A 51 -9.21 -6.23 -4.29
CA LEU A 51 -8.27 -5.48 -3.45
C LEU A 51 -6.94 -6.21 -3.32
N THR A 52 -6.97 -7.53 -3.14
CA THR A 52 -5.76 -8.37 -3.11
C THR A 52 -4.99 -8.27 -4.43
N ALA A 53 -5.68 -8.43 -5.57
CA ALA A 53 -5.07 -8.32 -6.89
C ALA A 53 -4.47 -6.93 -7.17
N ILE A 54 -5.06 -5.87 -6.60
CA ILE A 54 -4.49 -4.52 -6.65
C ILE A 54 -3.22 -4.46 -5.80
N ILE A 55 -3.27 -4.92 -4.55
CA ILE A 55 -2.12 -4.90 -3.62
C ILE A 55 -0.93 -5.70 -4.18
N ASP A 56 -1.17 -6.83 -4.85
CA ASP A 56 -0.12 -7.66 -5.47
C ASP A 56 0.68 -6.93 -6.55
N GLN A 57 0.19 -5.80 -7.08
CA GLN A 57 0.96 -4.94 -7.98
C GLN A 57 2.11 -4.19 -7.29
N ILE A 58 2.19 -4.26 -5.95
CA ILE A 58 3.36 -3.84 -5.18
C ILE A 58 4.40 -4.96 -5.29
N GLU A 59 5.11 -5.02 -6.42
CA GLU A 59 6.22 -5.96 -6.58
C GLU A 59 7.38 -5.59 -5.66
N PHE A 60 7.58 -6.36 -4.59
CA PHE A 60 8.80 -6.35 -3.80
C PHE A 60 9.75 -7.41 -4.32
N ARG A 61 10.76 -7.01 -5.10
CA ARG A 61 11.89 -7.86 -5.45
C ARG A 61 12.97 -7.67 -4.38
N GLY A 62 13.08 -8.64 -3.47
CA GLY A 62 14.15 -8.72 -2.47
C GLY A 62 15.52 -8.90 -3.11
#